data_AF-A0A1H8JAM0-F1
#
_entry.id   AF-A0A1H8JAM0-F1
#
_cell.length_a   1.000
_cell.length_b   1.000
_cell.length_c   1.000
_cell.angle_alpha   90.00
_cell.angle_beta   90.00
_cell.angle_gamma   90.00
#
_symmetry.space_group_name_H-M   'P 1'
#
loop_
_entity.id
_entity.type
_entity.pdbx_description
1 polymer ?
#
loop_
_entity_poly.entity_id
_entity_poly.type
_entity_poly.pdbx_seq_one_letter_code
_entity_poly.pdbx_strand_id
1 'polypeptide(L)'
;MNILDARRALGATSALLLLPALFTGTLGGTAAAAARTAPAAVRRTAPAPAPCGTARPITRTLPSGTRWTMCWRMSGTKGLVLEKISYQPKKEPRPITVLASAALAQVDVPYDSGSVEYNDLSDIGFGNTAVDIGPSECPGGSIGSAYIPQQGQNVKALCVTTAPHGYAYRSDVTDAHGNPKKYTAQGSDLVVFSVSQLGWYEYVTQWNFSDDGTITAKVGATGDLSPSDYSGQGTGWPIGRGDHDRATSHYHSVFWRLDFDLDGSSRAKVEQYDTKRAGQGSGSAVLKTTATPVTREVAATSALRRWWRVVSTAGRNGDQHPRSWELVQQHSDHYDAHAYTSKDLYVTQYRACEQLASGNSDPACAGRGTSVDRWVDGETLSHPVMWVNVGFHHIPRDEDQSPMPLHWQGFQLSPRDVTAMSPLTPDALSGDDGQGH
;
A
#
# COMPACT_ATOMS: atom_id res chain seq x y z
N MET A 1 -8.42 -7.85 36.42
CA MET A 1 -7.86 -8.91 37.27
C MET A 1 -6.34 -8.82 37.15
N ASN A 2 -5.65 -8.32 38.18
CA ASN A 2 -4.21 -8.05 38.19
C ASN A 2 -3.45 -9.27 38.71
N ILE A 3 -2.47 -9.78 37.97
CA ILE A 3 -1.32 -10.52 38.53
C ILE A 3 -0.06 -10.11 37.77
N LEU A 4 0.80 -9.39 38.48
CA LEU A 4 2.20 -9.11 38.16
C LEU A 4 3.09 -10.22 38.76
N ASP A 5 4.32 -10.28 38.24
CA ASP A 5 5.54 -10.88 38.77
C ASP A 5 5.86 -12.37 38.49
N ALA A 6 6.87 -12.56 37.61
CA ALA A 6 8.11 -13.24 37.98
C ALA A 6 9.23 -12.95 36.96
N ARG A 7 10.33 -12.32 37.41
CA ARG A 7 11.63 -12.26 36.72
C ARG A 7 12.75 -12.71 37.65
N ARG A 8 13.83 -13.23 37.01
CA ARG A 8 15.19 -13.62 37.47
C ARG A 8 15.34 -15.13 37.65
N ALA A 9 16.39 -15.78 37.13
CA ALA A 9 17.79 -15.35 37.10
C ALA A 9 18.55 -15.78 35.82
N LEU A 10 19.54 -14.94 35.44
CA LEU A 10 20.56 -15.20 34.41
C LEU A 10 21.76 -15.93 35.03
N GLY A 11 22.26 -16.95 34.33
CA GLY A 11 23.54 -17.59 34.58
C GLY A 11 24.69 -16.84 33.90
N ALA A 12 25.84 -16.80 34.58
CA ALA A 12 27.09 -16.30 34.03
C ALA A 12 28.17 -17.37 34.23
N THR A 13 28.78 -17.82 33.14
CA THR A 13 30.08 -18.50 33.15
C THR A 13 30.87 -18.06 31.92
N SER A 14 31.95 -17.33 32.17
CA SER A 14 32.98 -16.97 31.20
C SER A 14 34.15 -17.94 31.36
N ALA A 15 34.69 -18.45 30.25
CA ALA A 15 35.98 -19.12 30.24
C ALA A 15 36.74 -18.74 28.95
N LEU A 16 37.91 -18.13 29.17
CA LEU A 16 38.96 -17.79 28.22
C LEU A 16 39.75 -19.04 27.79
N LEU A 17 40.73 -18.83 26.89
CA LEU A 17 41.89 -19.68 26.48
C LEU A 17 41.69 -20.30 25.07
N LEU A 18 42.67 -20.40 24.16
CA LEU A 18 44.08 -19.99 24.03
C LEU A 18 44.43 -20.13 22.52
N LEU A 19 45.26 -19.23 21.99
CA LEU A 19 45.97 -19.40 20.71
C LEU A 19 47.23 -20.24 20.91
N PRO A 20 47.62 -21.10 19.94
CA PRO A 20 49.01 -21.50 19.79
C PRO A 20 49.64 -20.88 18.53
N ALA A 21 50.74 -20.17 18.75
CA ALA A 21 51.73 -19.80 17.74
C ALA A 21 52.53 -21.05 17.34
N LEU A 22 52.79 -21.21 16.03
CA LEU A 22 53.66 -22.25 15.50
C LEU A 22 54.86 -21.64 14.77
N PHE A 23 56.01 -21.92 15.39
CA PHE A 23 57.40 -22.01 14.97
C PHE A 23 57.84 -21.59 13.56
N THR A 24 58.85 -20.72 13.58
CA THR A 24 59.84 -20.43 12.55
C THR A 24 60.72 -21.64 12.24
N GLY A 25 60.84 -21.99 10.96
CA GLY A 25 61.84 -22.92 10.43
C GLY A 25 62.42 -22.38 9.13
N THR A 26 63.62 -21.80 9.19
CA THR A 26 64.41 -21.33 8.05
C THR A 26 65.23 -22.47 7.47
N LEU A 27 65.00 -22.83 6.21
CA LEU A 27 65.94 -23.60 5.40
C LEU A 27 66.12 -22.88 4.06
N GLY A 28 67.34 -22.41 3.83
CA GLY A 28 67.77 -21.79 2.59
C GLY A 28 67.92 -22.83 1.48
N GLY A 29 67.35 -22.53 0.33
CA GLY A 29 67.54 -23.27 -0.91
C GLY A 29 67.26 -22.33 -2.08
N THR A 30 68.31 -21.85 -2.72
CA THR A 30 68.24 -21.05 -3.94
C THR A 30 67.86 -21.95 -5.12
N ALA A 31 66.58 -21.98 -5.46
CA ALA A 31 66.08 -22.55 -6.71
C ALA A 31 65.59 -21.43 -7.62
N ALA A 32 66.21 -21.31 -8.80
CA ALA A 32 65.80 -20.38 -9.84
C ALA A 32 64.40 -20.77 -10.35
N ALA A 33 63.38 -19.98 -9.97
CA ALA A 33 62.01 -20.17 -10.42
C ALA A 33 61.81 -19.50 -11.79
N ALA A 34 61.61 -20.31 -12.82
CA ALA A 34 61.10 -19.85 -14.10
C ALA A 34 59.68 -19.26 -13.90
N ALA A 35 59.49 -18.00 -14.29
CA ALA A 35 58.22 -17.31 -14.19
C ALA A 35 57.18 -17.95 -15.14
N ARG A 36 56.36 -18.87 -14.60
CA ARG A 36 55.11 -19.28 -15.24
C ARG A 36 54.06 -18.21 -14.94
N THR A 37 53.58 -17.53 -15.98
CA THR A 37 52.41 -16.66 -15.92
C THR A 37 51.21 -17.46 -15.42
N ALA A 38 50.74 -17.16 -14.22
CA ALA A 38 49.51 -17.73 -13.69
C ALA A 38 48.32 -17.27 -14.55
N PRO A 39 47.38 -18.15 -14.93
CA PRO A 39 46.16 -17.72 -15.58
C PRO A 39 45.41 -16.77 -14.64
N ALA A 40 44.93 -15.67 -15.20
CA ALA A 40 44.18 -14.66 -14.44
C ALA A 40 43.04 -15.34 -13.68
N ALA A 41 43.06 -15.19 -12.35
CA ALA A 41 41.96 -15.64 -11.51
C ALA A 41 40.68 -14.94 -11.99
N VAL A 42 39.73 -15.73 -12.50
CA VAL A 42 38.38 -15.24 -12.79
C VAL A 42 37.82 -14.71 -11.47
N ARG A 43 37.77 -13.39 -11.34
CA ARG A 43 37.05 -12.72 -10.24
C ARG A 43 35.60 -13.17 -10.35
N ARG A 44 35.22 -14.15 -9.54
CA ARG A 44 33.81 -14.46 -9.28
C ARG A 44 33.22 -13.18 -8.69
N THR A 45 32.48 -12.44 -9.51
CA THR A 45 31.65 -11.34 -9.06
C THR A 45 30.79 -11.87 -7.91
N ALA A 46 30.84 -11.21 -6.76
CA ALA A 46 29.94 -11.52 -5.66
C ALA A 46 28.50 -11.52 -6.21
N PRO A 47 27.64 -12.47 -5.79
CA PRO A 47 26.24 -12.46 -6.21
C PRO A 47 25.67 -11.07 -5.94
N ALA A 48 24.99 -10.49 -6.93
CA ALA A 48 24.26 -9.25 -6.70
C ALA A 48 23.37 -9.43 -5.46
N PRO A 49 23.28 -8.44 -4.56
CA PRO A 49 22.41 -8.54 -3.39
C PRO A 49 21.00 -8.94 -3.85
N ALA A 50 20.36 -9.82 -3.08
CA ALA A 50 19.02 -10.29 -3.40
C ALA A 50 18.09 -9.07 -3.61
N PRO A 51 17.28 -9.03 -4.69
CA PRO A 51 16.51 -7.85 -5.08
C PRO A 51 15.64 -7.26 -3.96
N CYS A 52 15.24 -8.09 -2.99
CA CYS A 52 14.37 -7.72 -1.87
C CYS A 52 15.07 -7.69 -0.49
N GLY A 53 16.38 -7.93 -0.39
CA GLY A 53 17.05 -8.02 0.92
C GLY A 53 16.40 -9.09 1.81
N THR A 54 15.85 -8.69 2.95
CA THR A 54 15.10 -9.58 3.89
C THR A 54 13.63 -9.74 3.53
N ALA A 55 13.08 -8.87 2.66
CA ALA A 55 11.76 -9.04 2.08
C ALA A 55 11.77 -10.12 1.01
N ARG A 56 10.58 -10.61 0.62
CA ARG A 56 10.41 -11.70 -0.33
C ARG A 56 9.81 -11.20 -1.65
N PRO A 57 10.24 -11.70 -2.81
CA PRO A 57 9.76 -11.19 -4.08
C PRO A 57 8.36 -11.71 -4.43
N ILE A 58 7.57 -10.87 -5.11
CA ILE A 58 6.38 -11.25 -5.86
C ILE A 58 6.62 -10.81 -7.31
N THR A 59 6.45 -11.74 -8.24
CA THR A 59 6.46 -11.45 -9.68
C THR A 59 5.31 -12.21 -10.32
N ARG A 60 4.43 -11.47 -10.99
CA ARG A 60 3.29 -12.05 -11.70
C ARG A 60 3.11 -11.35 -13.03
N THR A 61 2.95 -12.16 -14.08
CA THR A 61 2.53 -11.69 -15.41
C THR A 61 1.07 -12.11 -15.57
N LEU A 62 0.20 -11.14 -15.76
CA LEU A 62 -1.23 -11.30 -15.94
C LEU A 62 -1.55 -11.77 -17.36
N PRO A 63 -2.78 -12.28 -17.62
CA PRO A 63 -3.15 -12.80 -18.95
C PRO A 63 -2.95 -11.81 -20.11
N SER A 64 -3.07 -10.51 -19.86
CA SER A 64 -2.80 -9.44 -20.84
C SER A 64 -1.32 -9.34 -21.27
N GLY A 65 -0.41 -10.00 -20.54
CA GLY A 65 1.04 -9.83 -20.67
C GLY A 65 1.62 -8.73 -19.79
N THR A 66 0.78 -7.95 -19.08
CA THR A 66 1.23 -7.00 -18.07
C THR A 66 1.90 -7.74 -16.91
N ARG A 67 3.04 -7.24 -16.45
CA ARG A 67 3.79 -7.77 -15.33
C ARG A 67 3.85 -6.78 -14.17
N TRP A 68 3.57 -7.28 -12.97
CA TRP A 68 3.83 -6.61 -11.71
C TRP A 68 4.97 -7.30 -10.97
N THR A 69 5.87 -6.50 -10.38
CA THR A 69 6.97 -6.97 -9.55
C THR A 69 7.08 -6.12 -8.30
N MET A 70 7.30 -6.75 -7.16
CA MET A 70 7.42 -6.10 -5.86
C MET A 70 8.12 -7.02 -4.85
N CYS A 71 8.42 -6.47 -3.68
CA CYS A 71 8.85 -7.18 -2.50
C CYS A 71 7.77 -7.06 -1.42
N TRP A 72 7.62 -8.08 -0.58
CA TRP A 72 6.72 -8.03 0.57
C TRP A 72 7.43 -8.46 1.84
N ARG A 73 6.95 -7.93 2.97
CA ARG A 73 7.29 -8.41 4.30
C ARG A 73 6.13 -8.17 5.26
N MET A 74 6.14 -8.90 6.38
CA MET A 74 5.22 -8.65 7.48
C MET A 74 5.93 -7.77 8.52
N SER A 75 5.42 -6.58 8.75
CA SER A 75 5.84 -5.69 9.84
C SER A 75 5.00 -5.99 11.07
N GLY A 76 5.61 -6.24 12.22
CA GLY A 76 4.86 -6.43 13.47
C GLY A 76 3.92 -5.26 13.81
N THR A 77 4.28 -4.04 13.42
CA THR A 77 3.43 -2.85 13.64
C THR A 77 2.42 -2.66 12.51
N LYS A 78 2.86 -2.66 11.25
CA LYS A 78 2.01 -2.23 10.11
C LYS A 78 1.23 -3.34 9.42
N GLY A 79 1.50 -4.61 9.74
CA GLY A 79 1.03 -5.73 8.92
C GLY A 79 1.77 -5.83 7.60
N LEU A 80 1.03 -6.08 6.51
CA LEU A 80 1.59 -6.23 5.17
C LEU A 80 2.23 -4.94 4.68
N VAL A 81 3.53 -5.01 4.36
CA VAL A 81 4.28 -3.94 3.70
C VAL A 81 4.74 -4.42 2.34
N LEU A 82 4.44 -3.62 1.30
CA LEU A 82 4.90 -3.82 -0.06
C LEU A 82 5.99 -2.79 -0.38
N GLU A 83 7.05 -3.22 -1.05
CA GLU A 83 8.23 -2.42 -1.37
C GLU A 83 8.63 -2.64 -2.84
N LYS A 84 9.28 -1.64 -3.46
CA LYS A 84 9.81 -1.71 -4.83
C LYS A 84 8.76 -2.14 -5.87
N ILE A 85 7.56 -1.56 -5.77
CA ILE A 85 6.43 -1.88 -6.63
C ILE A 85 6.68 -1.32 -8.02
N SER A 86 6.69 -2.19 -9.02
CA SER A 86 6.95 -1.86 -10.42
C SER A 86 5.89 -2.44 -11.35
N TYR A 87 5.47 -1.62 -12.31
CA TYR A 87 4.49 -1.92 -13.35
C TYR A 87 5.18 -2.07 -14.71
N GLN A 88 4.88 -3.13 -15.46
CA GLN A 88 5.37 -3.29 -16.82
C GLN A 88 4.25 -3.80 -17.73
N PRO A 89 3.57 -2.93 -18.49
CA PRO A 89 2.63 -3.38 -19.51
C PRO A 89 3.39 -4.08 -20.64
N LYS A 90 2.68 -4.94 -21.39
CA LYS A 90 3.25 -5.81 -22.43
C LYS A 90 4.19 -5.10 -23.41
N LYS A 91 3.88 -3.85 -23.78
CA LYS A 91 4.61 -3.06 -24.79
C LYS A 91 5.72 -2.19 -24.21
N GLU A 92 5.87 -2.10 -22.88
CA GLU A 92 6.95 -1.31 -22.27
C GLU A 92 8.23 -2.17 -22.10
N PRO A 93 9.39 -1.70 -22.59
CA PRO A 93 10.61 -2.50 -22.65
C PRO A 93 11.25 -2.70 -21.27
N ARG A 94 10.93 -1.85 -20.29
CA ARG A 94 11.46 -1.91 -18.93
C ARG A 94 10.33 -1.70 -17.92
N PRO A 95 10.44 -2.26 -16.71
CA PRO A 95 9.53 -1.93 -15.63
C PRO A 95 9.59 -0.44 -15.27
N ILE A 96 8.42 0.12 -15.00
CA ILE A 96 8.23 1.46 -14.45
C ILE A 96 8.10 1.30 -12.94
N THR A 97 9.06 1.83 -12.19
CA THR A 97 8.93 1.88 -10.73
C THR A 97 7.80 2.84 -10.37
N VAL A 98 6.94 2.44 -9.43
CA VAL A 98 5.77 3.23 -9.01
C VAL A 98 5.92 3.68 -7.56
N LEU A 99 6.09 2.73 -6.63
CA LEU A 99 6.18 2.99 -5.19
C LEU A 99 7.45 2.34 -4.62
N ALA A 100 8.24 3.12 -3.90
CA ALA A 100 9.32 2.59 -3.07
C ALA A 100 8.76 1.74 -1.92
N SER A 101 7.70 2.23 -1.26
CA SER A 101 6.99 1.49 -0.22
C SER A 101 5.52 1.89 -0.10
N ALA A 102 4.69 0.94 0.31
CA ALA A 102 3.27 1.15 0.58
C ALA A 102 2.80 0.21 1.71
N ALA A 103 2.08 0.76 2.69
CA ALA A 103 1.54 0.02 3.82
C ALA A 103 0.43 0.79 4.53
N LEU A 104 -0.29 0.11 5.42
CA LEU A 104 -1.08 0.77 6.45
C LEU A 104 -0.19 1.65 7.34
N ALA A 105 -0.78 2.74 7.82
CA ALA A 105 -0.15 3.74 8.67
C ALA A 105 -0.91 3.97 9.98
N GLN A 106 -2.22 3.70 10.03
CA GLN A 106 -3.02 3.57 11.25
C GLN A 106 -4.38 2.95 10.90
N VAL A 107 -5.02 2.31 11.87
CA VAL A 107 -6.47 2.05 11.89
C VAL A 107 -6.94 2.57 13.24
N ASP A 108 -7.67 3.68 13.19
CA ASP A 108 -8.18 4.40 14.36
C ASP A 108 -9.68 4.13 14.50
N VAL A 109 -10.08 3.61 15.67
CA VAL A 109 -11.42 3.06 15.93
C VAL A 109 -12.04 3.70 17.18
N PRO A 110 -12.52 4.95 17.10
CA PRO A 110 -13.28 5.57 18.18
C PRO A 110 -14.72 5.06 18.19
N TYR A 111 -15.22 4.73 19.38
CA TYR A 111 -16.63 4.37 19.59
C TYR A 111 -17.48 5.61 19.89
N ASP A 112 -18.70 5.63 19.36
CA ASP A 112 -19.64 6.76 19.49
C ASP A 112 -20.11 7.00 20.94
N SER A 113 -19.95 6.00 21.81
CA SER A 113 -20.14 6.17 23.27
C SER A 113 -19.12 7.11 23.90
N GLY A 114 -17.98 7.36 23.24
CA GLY A 114 -16.83 8.10 23.76
C GLY A 114 -16.08 7.37 24.89
N SER A 115 -16.43 6.11 25.18
CA SER A 115 -15.83 5.36 26.29
C SER A 115 -14.49 4.74 25.94
N VAL A 116 -14.26 4.47 24.66
CA VAL A 116 -13.06 3.79 24.18
C VAL A 116 -12.70 4.21 22.76
N GLU A 117 -11.41 4.20 22.49
CA GLU A 117 -10.81 4.45 21.18
C GLU A 117 -9.58 3.56 21.06
N TYR A 118 -9.39 2.94 19.89
CA TYR A 118 -8.26 2.06 19.63
C TYR A 118 -7.41 2.58 18.48
N ASN A 119 -6.09 2.56 18.66
CA ASN A 119 -5.12 2.74 17.59
C ASN A 119 -4.44 1.38 17.30
N ASP A 120 -5.00 0.64 16.34
CA ASP A 120 -4.68 -0.77 16.13
C ASP A 120 -3.23 -1.01 15.68
N LEU A 121 -2.59 -0.03 15.04
CA LEU A 121 -1.19 -0.15 14.63
C LEU A 121 -0.24 0.27 15.74
N SER A 122 -0.38 1.48 16.28
CA SER A 122 0.59 2.04 17.23
C SER A 122 0.54 1.37 18.61
N ASP A 123 -0.66 0.99 19.06
CA ASP A 123 -0.87 0.55 20.45
C ASP A 123 -0.86 -0.99 20.56
N ILE A 124 -1.42 -1.67 19.55
CA ILE A 124 -1.57 -3.13 19.54
C ILE A 124 -0.46 -3.81 18.73
N GLY A 125 -0.05 -3.19 17.63
CA GLY A 125 0.87 -3.79 16.65
C GLY A 125 0.13 -4.75 15.72
N PHE A 126 -0.61 -4.18 14.79
CA PHE A 126 -1.49 -4.84 13.82
C PHE A 126 -0.91 -6.07 13.10
N GLY A 127 0.39 -6.10 12.79
CA GLY A 127 1.00 -7.25 12.12
C GLY A 127 1.39 -8.38 13.06
N ASN A 128 1.50 -8.12 14.37
CA ASN A 128 1.70 -9.14 15.38
C ASN A 128 0.48 -10.04 15.54
N THR A 129 -0.67 -9.61 15.02
CA THR A 129 -1.94 -10.31 15.09
C THR A 129 -2.32 -11.01 13.78
N ALA A 130 -1.36 -11.14 12.85
CA ALA A 130 -1.55 -11.90 11.63
C ALA A 130 -1.93 -13.36 11.93
N VAL A 131 -2.89 -13.89 11.16
CA VAL A 131 -3.40 -15.26 11.32
C VAL A 131 -3.01 -16.17 10.15
N ASP A 132 -3.05 -17.48 10.38
CA ASP A 132 -2.80 -18.48 9.35
C ASP A 132 -3.95 -18.50 8.35
N ILE A 133 -3.67 -18.24 7.08
CA ILE A 133 -4.64 -18.41 5.99
C ILE A 133 -4.46 -19.77 5.29
N GLY A 134 -5.57 -20.29 4.79
CA GLY A 134 -5.67 -21.57 4.08
C GLY A 134 -5.86 -21.43 2.56
N PRO A 135 -5.74 -22.55 1.81
CA PRO A 135 -5.99 -22.58 0.37
C PRO A 135 -7.41 -22.14 -0.05
N SER A 136 -8.40 -22.32 0.83
CA SER A 136 -9.78 -21.87 0.58
C SER A 136 -9.91 -20.34 0.56
N GLU A 137 -9.07 -19.64 1.33
CA GLU A 137 -9.01 -18.17 1.35
C GLU A 137 -8.14 -17.64 0.22
N CYS A 138 -7.17 -18.43 -0.26
CA CYS A 138 -6.28 -18.08 -1.37
C CYS A 138 -6.50 -18.96 -2.62
N PRO A 139 -7.70 -18.97 -3.23
CA PRO A 139 -8.02 -19.88 -4.31
C PRO A 139 -7.13 -19.62 -5.54
N GLY A 140 -6.51 -20.70 -6.06
CA GLY A 140 -5.61 -20.64 -7.20
C GLY A 140 -4.30 -19.88 -6.97
N GLY A 141 -4.05 -19.44 -5.72
CA GLY A 141 -2.91 -18.62 -5.35
C GLY A 141 -1.80 -19.38 -4.65
N SER A 142 -0.74 -18.64 -4.30
CA SER A 142 0.35 -19.11 -3.46
C SER A 142 0.28 -18.44 -2.09
N ILE A 143 0.51 -19.23 -1.04
CA ILE A 143 0.53 -18.75 0.34
C ILE A 143 1.98 -18.56 0.81
N GLY A 144 2.30 -17.35 1.27
CA GLY A 144 3.59 -16.99 1.84
C GLY A 144 3.56 -17.00 3.35
N SER A 145 4.59 -17.57 3.97
CA SER A 145 4.75 -17.54 5.44
C SER A 145 5.65 -16.40 5.91
N ALA A 146 5.40 -15.80 7.07
CA ALA A 146 6.27 -14.84 7.73
C ALA A 146 6.48 -15.24 9.21
N TYR A 147 7.67 -15.04 9.73
CA TYR A 147 7.92 -15.21 11.17
C TYR A 147 7.39 -13.98 11.92
N ILE A 148 6.51 -14.19 12.89
CA ILE A 148 5.93 -13.14 13.74
C ILE A 148 6.58 -13.24 15.13
N PRO A 149 7.54 -12.36 15.47
CA PRO A 149 8.33 -12.49 16.69
C PRO A 149 7.50 -12.52 17.98
N GLN A 150 6.44 -11.72 18.03
CA GLN A 150 5.53 -11.60 19.17
C GLN A 150 4.72 -12.88 19.40
N GLN A 151 4.48 -13.68 18.35
CA GLN A 151 3.86 -14.99 18.47
C GLN A 151 4.89 -16.13 18.60
N GLY A 152 6.17 -15.86 18.32
CA GLY A 152 7.24 -16.86 18.36
C GLY A 152 7.17 -17.93 17.26
N GLN A 153 6.37 -17.72 16.20
CA GLN A 153 6.09 -18.74 15.17
C GLN A 153 6.04 -18.17 13.75
N ASN A 154 6.12 -19.07 12.76
CA ASN A 154 5.81 -18.74 11.36
C ASN A 154 4.30 -18.81 11.12
N VAL A 155 3.74 -17.76 10.54
CA VAL A 155 2.34 -17.66 10.15
C VAL A 155 2.25 -17.64 8.63
N LYS A 156 1.32 -18.39 8.04
CA LYS A 156 0.88 -18.30 6.64
C LYS A 156 0.13 -16.98 6.45
N ALA A 157 0.88 -15.90 6.28
CA ALA A 157 0.38 -14.55 6.46
C ALA A 157 0.12 -13.78 5.14
N LEU A 158 0.31 -14.41 3.98
CA LEU A 158 0.17 -13.74 2.69
C LEU A 158 -0.49 -14.64 1.64
N CYS A 159 -1.56 -14.17 1.01
CA CYS A 159 -2.05 -14.73 -0.25
C CYS A 159 -1.52 -13.91 -1.43
N VAL A 160 -1.16 -14.61 -2.51
CA VAL A 160 -0.88 -14.02 -3.83
C VAL A 160 -1.62 -14.83 -4.88
N THR A 161 -2.64 -14.24 -5.49
CA THR A 161 -3.45 -14.90 -6.53
C THR A 161 -3.74 -13.96 -7.71
N THR A 162 -4.42 -14.47 -8.72
CA THR A 162 -4.92 -13.68 -9.86
C THR A 162 -6.43 -13.85 -9.93
N ALA A 163 -7.15 -12.75 -10.07
CA ALA A 163 -8.60 -12.74 -10.15
C ALA A 163 -9.08 -11.90 -11.35
N PRO A 164 -10.17 -12.27 -12.03
CA PRO A 164 -10.78 -11.40 -13.04
C PRO A 164 -11.35 -10.14 -12.38
N HIS A 165 -11.18 -8.98 -13.02
CA HIS A 165 -11.79 -7.72 -12.56
C HIS A 165 -12.91 -7.22 -13.48
N GLY A 166 -13.36 -8.08 -14.42
CA GLY A 166 -14.40 -7.77 -15.39
C GLY A 166 -13.84 -7.25 -16.72
N TYR A 167 -14.60 -6.39 -17.39
CA TYR A 167 -14.21 -5.82 -18.68
C TYR A 167 -13.00 -4.91 -18.55
N ALA A 168 -11.95 -5.20 -19.32
CA ALA A 168 -10.87 -4.26 -19.56
C ALA A 168 -11.33 -3.15 -20.53
N TYR A 169 -12.04 -3.54 -21.58
CA TYR A 169 -12.68 -2.62 -22.50
C TYR A 169 -13.77 -3.32 -23.32
N ARG A 170 -14.69 -2.51 -23.85
CA ARG A 170 -15.62 -2.87 -24.93
C ARG A 170 -15.73 -1.68 -25.87
N SER A 171 -15.61 -1.92 -27.17
CA SER A 171 -15.79 -0.92 -28.21
C SER A 171 -16.45 -1.52 -29.45
N ASP A 172 -17.53 -0.89 -29.91
CA ASP A 172 -18.16 -1.17 -31.20
C ASP A 172 -17.84 -0.01 -32.13
N VAL A 173 -17.06 -0.26 -33.18
CA VAL A 173 -16.60 0.74 -34.14
C VAL A 173 -16.92 0.29 -35.56
N THR A 174 -16.79 1.20 -36.52
CA THR A 174 -16.82 0.87 -37.95
C THR A 174 -15.39 0.93 -38.47
N ASP A 175 -14.97 -0.10 -39.20
CA ASP A 175 -13.63 -0.10 -39.81
C ASP A 175 -13.55 0.86 -41.00
N ALA A 176 -12.35 1.04 -41.55
CA ALA A 176 -12.10 1.92 -42.69
C ALA A 176 -12.88 1.56 -43.97
N HIS A 177 -13.47 0.35 -44.05
CA HIS A 177 -14.29 -0.11 -45.18
C HIS A 177 -15.79 -0.01 -44.89
N GLY A 178 -16.20 0.59 -43.77
CA GLY A 178 -17.61 0.71 -43.39
C GLY A 178 -18.18 -0.52 -42.69
N ASN A 179 -17.36 -1.53 -42.35
CA ASN A 179 -17.86 -2.74 -41.71
C ASN A 179 -17.91 -2.60 -40.18
N PRO A 180 -18.99 -3.04 -39.51
CA PRO A 180 -19.04 -3.11 -38.05
C PRO A 180 -17.95 -4.03 -37.50
N LYS A 181 -17.23 -3.56 -36.48
CA LYS A 181 -16.19 -4.31 -35.79
C LYS A 181 -16.30 -4.13 -34.28
N LYS A 182 -16.21 -5.25 -33.56
CA LYS A 182 -16.30 -5.30 -32.10
C LYS A 182 -14.95 -5.67 -31.50
N TYR A 183 -14.53 -4.90 -30.50
CA TYR A 183 -13.37 -5.16 -29.67
C TYR A 183 -13.81 -5.33 -28.22
N THR A 184 -13.40 -6.43 -27.59
CA THR A 184 -13.71 -6.73 -26.20
C THR A 184 -12.55 -7.47 -25.55
N ALA A 185 -12.29 -7.18 -24.29
CA ALA A 185 -11.37 -7.94 -23.45
C ALA A 185 -11.87 -7.97 -22.00
N GLN A 186 -11.62 -9.09 -21.34
CA GLN A 186 -11.66 -9.17 -19.87
C GLN A 186 -10.27 -8.85 -19.35
N GLY A 187 -10.18 -8.13 -18.24
CA GLY A 187 -8.92 -7.89 -17.57
C GLY A 187 -8.81 -8.66 -16.26
N SER A 188 -7.68 -8.50 -15.59
CA SER A 188 -7.35 -9.24 -14.38
C SER A 188 -6.52 -8.42 -13.41
N ASP A 189 -6.65 -8.76 -12.13
CA ASP A 189 -5.86 -8.24 -11.04
C ASP A 189 -4.88 -9.30 -10.53
N LEU A 190 -3.66 -8.88 -10.20
CA LEU A 190 -2.87 -9.55 -9.17
C LEU A 190 -3.44 -9.13 -7.81
N VAL A 191 -3.95 -10.09 -7.04
CA VAL A 191 -4.50 -9.86 -5.70
C VAL A 191 -3.49 -10.33 -4.66
N VAL A 192 -3.14 -9.44 -3.73
CA VAL A 192 -2.20 -9.69 -2.63
C VAL A 192 -2.85 -9.26 -1.32
N PHE A 193 -3.00 -10.17 -0.37
CA PHE A 193 -3.62 -9.83 0.92
C PHE A 193 -3.04 -10.58 2.11
N SER A 194 -3.28 -10.03 3.30
CA SER A 194 -3.06 -10.65 4.61
C SER A 194 -4.26 -10.44 5.52
N VAL A 195 -4.44 -11.31 6.50
CA VAL A 195 -5.50 -11.21 7.51
C VAL A 195 -4.87 -11.03 8.89
N SER A 196 -5.38 -10.07 9.66
CA SER A 196 -5.00 -9.79 11.05
C SER A 196 -6.23 -9.82 11.95
N GLN A 197 -6.16 -10.51 13.09
CA GLN A 197 -7.26 -10.62 14.05
C GLN A 197 -6.97 -9.82 15.32
N LEU A 198 -7.73 -8.77 15.58
CA LEU A 198 -7.59 -7.91 16.75
C LEU A 198 -8.81 -8.12 17.66
N GLY A 199 -8.64 -9.00 18.64
CA GLY A 199 -9.74 -9.42 19.50
C GLY A 199 -10.82 -10.14 18.70
N TRP A 200 -12.00 -9.54 18.61
CA TRP A 200 -13.15 -10.03 17.86
C TRP A 200 -13.18 -9.54 16.41
N TYR A 201 -12.45 -8.48 16.07
CA TYR A 201 -12.38 -7.97 14.71
C TYR A 201 -11.33 -8.71 13.89
N GLU A 202 -11.62 -8.88 12.61
CA GLU A 202 -10.65 -9.31 11.61
C GLU A 202 -10.56 -8.28 10.49
N TYR A 203 -9.33 -8.01 10.06
CA TYR A 203 -9.04 -7.08 8.98
C TYR A 203 -8.30 -7.77 7.85
N VAL A 204 -8.85 -7.69 6.64
CA VAL A 204 -8.20 -8.14 5.41
C VAL A 204 -7.53 -6.93 4.76
N THR A 205 -6.21 -6.82 4.90
CA THR A 205 -5.43 -5.79 4.17
C THR A 205 -5.14 -6.31 2.76
N GLN A 206 -5.77 -5.71 1.74
CA GLN A 206 -5.71 -6.21 0.37
C GLN A 206 -5.26 -5.13 -0.62
N TRP A 207 -4.38 -5.55 -1.53
CA TRP A 207 -3.93 -4.80 -2.69
C TRP A 207 -4.33 -5.54 -3.98
N ASN A 208 -4.97 -4.85 -4.90
CA ASN A 208 -5.19 -5.33 -6.26
C ASN A 208 -4.33 -4.51 -7.23
N PHE A 209 -3.55 -5.20 -8.04
CA PHE A 209 -2.70 -4.63 -9.07
C PHE A 209 -3.22 -5.05 -10.45
N SER A 210 -3.93 -4.15 -11.10
CA SER A 210 -4.66 -4.39 -12.36
C SER A 210 -3.73 -4.40 -13.56
N ASP A 211 -4.13 -5.10 -14.62
CA ASP A 211 -3.36 -5.16 -15.87
C ASP A 211 -3.25 -3.82 -16.62
N ASP A 212 -4.20 -2.93 -16.40
CA ASP A 212 -4.21 -1.56 -16.93
C ASP A 212 -3.28 -0.58 -16.17
N GLY A 213 -2.72 -0.99 -15.03
CA GLY A 213 -1.84 -0.17 -14.19
C GLY A 213 -2.51 0.42 -12.95
N THR A 214 -3.81 0.19 -12.76
CA THR A 214 -4.54 0.61 -11.55
C THR A 214 -4.06 -0.16 -10.33
N ILE A 215 -3.88 0.54 -9.22
CA ILE A 215 -3.57 -0.06 -7.91
C ILE A 215 -4.75 0.25 -6.98
N THR A 216 -5.43 -0.77 -6.48
CA THR A 216 -6.49 -0.61 -5.47
C THR A 216 -5.96 -1.05 -4.11
N ALA A 217 -5.99 -0.15 -3.13
CA ALA A 217 -5.64 -0.43 -1.74
C ALA A 217 -6.92 -0.41 -0.91
N LYS A 218 -7.18 -1.46 -0.14
CA LYS A 218 -8.40 -1.57 0.67
C LYS A 218 -8.22 -2.42 1.91
N VAL A 219 -8.97 -2.09 2.95
CA VAL A 219 -9.16 -2.92 4.14
C VAL A 219 -10.60 -3.42 4.14
N GLY A 220 -10.75 -4.71 4.39
CA GLY A 220 -12.05 -5.32 4.68
C GLY A 220 -12.16 -5.57 6.18
N ALA A 221 -13.13 -4.95 6.86
CA ALA A 221 -13.46 -5.23 8.25
C ALA A 221 -14.51 -6.35 8.33
N THR A 222 -14.26 -7.36 9.17
CA THR A 222 -15.09 -8.55 9.38
C THR A 222 -14.86 -9.08 10.81
N GLY A 223 -15.22 -10.34 11.09
CA GLY A 223 -15.13 -10.97 12.40
C GLY A 223 -16.46 -10.84 13.14
N ASP A 224 -16.41 -10.42 14.39
CA ASP A 224 -17.58 -10.25 15.24
C ASP A 224 -17.69 -8.81 15.76
N LEU A 225 -18.91 -8.35 16.01
CA LEU A 225 -19.12 -7.12 16.77
C LEU A 225 -18.59 -7.30 18.20
N SER A 226 -18.10 -6.21 18.80
CA SER A 226 -17.63 -6.23 20.19
C SER A 226 -18.72 -6.72 21.14
N PRO A 227 -18.48 -7.83 21.88
CA PRO A 227 -19.43 -8.30 22.88
C PRO A 227 -19.36 -7.50 24.19
N SER A 228 -18.41 -6.57 24.32
CA SER A 228 -18.27 -5.71 25.50
C SER A 228 -18.84 -4.31 25.30
N ASP A 229 -19.05 -3.88 24.05
CA ASP A 229 -19.47 -2.51 23.73
C ASP A 229 -20.95 -2.47 23.35
N TYR A 230 -21.81 -2.89 24.30
CA TYR A 230 -23.24 -2.67 24.21
C TYR A 230 -23.60 -1.27 24.73
N SER A 231 -24.33 -0.51 23.92
CA SER A 231 -24.71 0.88 24.26
C SER A 231 -26.08 0.98 24.91
N GLY A 232 -26.26 2.03 25.72
CA GLY A 232 -27.59 2.52 26.07
C GLY A 232 -28.28 3.20 24.87
N GLN A 233 -29.48 3.76 25.09
CA GLN A 233 -30.18 4.48 24.02
C GLN A 233 -29.34 5.67 23.51
N GLY A 234 -29.02 5.69 22.20
CA GLY A 234 -28.54 6.89 21.50
C GLY A 234 -27.19 6.77 20.77
N THR A 235 -26.33 5.79 21.08
CA THR A 235 -24.97 5.69 20.49
C THR A 235 -24.70 4.34 19.80
N GLY A 236 -25.75 3.60 19.48
CA GLY A 236 -25.65 2.31 18.81
C GLY A 236 -26.97 1.88 18.22
N TRP A 237 -26.97 0.74 17.53
CA TRP A 237 -28.10 0.23 16.78
C TRP A 237 -28.67 -1.05 17.41
N PRO A 238 -30.01 -1.25 17.45
CA PRO A 238 -30.59 -2.51 17.91
C PRO A 238 -30.05 -3.70 17.14
N ILE A 239 -29.66 -4.75 17.84
CA ILE A 239 -29.30 -6.03 17.23
C ILE A 239 -30.04 -7.16 17.93
N GLY A 240 -30.39 -8.20 17.19
CA GLY A 240 -31.10 -9.37 17.70
C GLY A 240 -32.60 -9.14 17.89
N ARG A 241 -33.19 -9.78 18.90
CA ARG A 241 -34.65 -9.82 19.05
C ARG A 241 -35.19 -8.55 19.74
N GLY A 242 -35.74 -7.64 18.94
CA GLY A 242 -36.29 -6.38 19.46
C GLY A 242 -35.17 -5.42 19.88
N ASP A 243 -35.48 -4.46 20.75
CA ASP A 243 -34.58 -3.31 21.00
C ASP A 243 -33.80 -3.41 22.32
N HIS A 244 -33.64 -4.62 22.88
CA HIS A 244 -32.95 -4.83 24.16
C HIS A 244 -31.43 -4.68 24.03
N ASP A 245 -30.84 -5.31 23.01
CA ASP A 245 -29.40 -5.31 22.79
C ASP A 245 -29.06 -4.29 21.71
N ARG A 246 -28.01 -3.50 21.94
CA ARG A 246 -27.56 -2.47 20.99
C ARG A 246 -26.05 -2.49 20.81
N ALA A 247 -25.58 -2.80 19.61
CA ALA A 247 -24.16 -2.69 19.29
C ALA A 247 -23.78 -1.21 19.13
N THR A 248 -22.73 -0.78 19.83
CA THR A 248 -22.26 0.62 19.77
C THR A 248 -21.70 0.94 18.39
N SER A 249 -22.14 2.06 17.82
CA SER A 249 -21.61 2.60 16.57
C SER A 249 -20.17 3.08 16.77
N HIS A 250 -19.35 3.01 15.71
CA HIS A 250 -17.93 3.34 15.79
C HIS A 250 -17.39 3.69 14.40
N TYR A 251 -16.24 4.37 14.36
CA TYR A 251 -15.55 4.67 13.10
C TYR A 251 -14.44 3.66 12.82
N HIS A 252 -14.08 3.54 11.54
CA HIS A 252 -12.82 2.96 11.08
C HIS A 252 -12.10 4.01 10.23
N SER A 253 -11.14 4.73 10.81
CA SER A 253 -10.29 5.69 10.10
C SER A 253 -8.99 4.99 9.67
N VAL A 254 -8.95 4.53 8.42
CA VAL A 254 -7.83 3.73 7.88
C VAL A 254 -6.87 4.63 7.11
N PHE A 255 -5.64 4.72 7.60
CA PHE A 255 -4.56 5.47 6.98
C PHE A 255 -3.61 4.58 6.20
N TRP A 256 -3.19 5.06 5.03
CA TRP A 256 -2.19 4.42 4.18
C TRP A 256 -1.04 5.37 3.94
N ARG A 257 0.20 4.88 4.02
CA ARG A 257 1.41 5.64 3.70
C ARG A 257 1.97 5.16 2.37
N LEU A 258 2.07 6.07 1.42
CA LEU A 258 2.52 5.82 0.04
C LEU A 258 3.78 6.63 -0.25
N ASP A 259 4.88 5.93 -0.45
CA ASP A 259 6.18 6.50 -0.79
C ASP A 259 6.47 6.24 -2.27
N PHE A 260 6.31 7.27 -3.09
CA PHE A 260 6.45 7.17 -4.54
C PHE A 260 7.91 7.19 -4.98
N ASP A 261 8.22 6.38 -5.98
CA ASP A 261 9.53 6.33 -6.64
C ASP A 261 9.33 6.22 -8.15
N LEU A 262 8.54 7.15 -8.69
CA LEU A 262 8.09 7.14 -10.08
C LEU A 262 9.31 7.17 -11.02
N ASP A 263 9.39 6.16 -11.88
CA ASP A 263 10.51 5.97 -12.82
C ASP A 263 11.89 5.91 -12.12
N GLY A 264 11.93 5.46 -10.86
CA GLY A 264 13.16 5.33 -10.06
C GLY A 264 13.67 6.65 -9.50
N SER A 265 12.80 7.66 -9.41
CA SER A 265 13.09 8.94 -8.76
C SER A 265 12.10 9.21 -7.65
N SER A 266 12.63 9.44 -6.44
CA SER A 266 11.84 9.89 -5.29
C SER A 266 11.40 11.36 -5.40
N ARG A 267 11.93 12.11 -6.38
CA ARG A 267 11.66 13.54 -6.58
C ARG A 267 10.38 13.80 -7.37
N ALA A 268 9.31 13.08 -7.06
CA ALA A 268 8.02 13.28 -7.69
C ALA A 268 7.43 14.65 -7.34
N LYS A 269 6.50 15.14 -8.16
CA LYS A 269 5.70 16.34 -7.88
C LYS A 269 4.28 15.93 -7.53
N VAL A 270 3.57 16.77 -6.79
CA VAL A 270 2.14 16.59 -6.53
C VAL A 270 1.38 17.75 -7.15
N GLU A 271 0.26 17.46 -7.79
CA GLU A 271 -0.64 18.44 -8.39
C GLU A 271 -2.06 18.21 -7.88
N GLN A 272 -2.73 19.29 -7.47
CA GLN A 272 -4.15 19.31 -7.18
C GLN A 272 -4.90 19.86 -8.39
N TYR A 273 -6.02 19.23 -8.73
CA TYR A 273 -6.92 19.68 -9.77
C TYR A 273 -8.26 20.06 -9.19
N ASP A 274 -8.78 21.23 -9.57
CA ASP A 274 -10.12 21.69 -9.21
C ASP A 274 -10.89 22.08 -10.48
N THR A 275 -12.08 21.50 -10.67
CA THR A 275 -12.96 21.86 -11.80
C THR A 275 -14.16 22.67 -11.34
N LYS A 276 -14.30 23.90 -11.82
CA LYS A 276 -15.39 24.82 -11.48
C LYS A 276 -16.18 25.24 -12.72
N ARG A 277 -17.43 25.64 -12.53
CA ARG A 277 -18.22 26.28 -13.58
C ARG A 277 -17.59 27.64 -13.91
N ALA A 278 -17.33 27.89 -15.19
CA ALA A 278 -16.71 29.11 -15.70
C ALA A 278 -17.64 29.91 -16.64
N GLY A 279 -18.85 29.41 -16.92
CA GLY A 279 -19.84 30.11 -17.72
C GLY A 279 -20.93 29.18 -18.27
N GLN A 280 -21.58 29.63 -19.34
CA GLN A 280 -22.60 28.92 -20.09
C GLN A 280 -22.27 29.01 -21.58
N GLY A 281 -22.25 27.87 -22.27
CA GLY A 281 -22.16 27.78 -23.73
C GLY A 281 -23.54 27.63 -24.37
N SER A 282 -23.58 27.42 -25.68
CA SER A 282 -24.83 27.28 -26.45
C SER A 282 -25.62 26.00 -26.11
N GLY A 283 -24.97 24.96 -25.58
CA GLY A 283 -25.61 23.68 -25.22
C GLY A 283 -25.56 23.31 -23.74
N SER A 284 -24.58 23.80 -22.98
CA SER A 284 -24.36 23.40 -21.58
C SER A 284 -23.43 24.35 -20.82
N ALA A 285 -23.19 24.05 -19.55
CA ALA A 285 -22.23 24.77 -18.71
C ALA A 285 -20.81 24.69 -19.29
N VAL A 286 -20.07 25.79 -19.29
CA VAL A 286 -18.62 25.77 -19.50
C VAL A 286 -17.95 25.44 -18.16
N LEU A 287 -17.08 24.44 -18.15
CA LEU A 287 -16.27 24.07 -17.00
C LEU A 287 -14.81 24.44 -17.26
N LYS A 288 -14.11 24.90 -16.21
CA LYS A 288 -12.66 25.15 -16.24
C LYS A 288 -11.99 24.34 -15.15
N THR A 289 -10.98 23.58 -15.54
CA THR A 289 -10.12 22.82 -14.64
C THR A 289 -8.81 23.59 -14.44
N THR A 290 -8.38 23.73 -13.18
CA THR A 290 -7.11 24.37 -12.83
C THR A 290 -6.22 23.34 -12.15
N ALA A 291 -4.98 23.20 -12.63
CA ALA A 291 -3.94 22.43 -11.96
C ALA A 291 -3.12 23.37 -11.06
N THR A 292 -2.99 23.02 -9.78
CA THR A 292 -2.24 23.76 -8.77
C THR A 292 -1.11 22.88 -8.26
N PRO A 293 0.17 23.28 -8.43
CA PRO A 293 1.29 22.57 -7.84
C PRO A 293 1.20 22.56 -6.32
N VAL A 294 1.33 21.39 -5.70
CA VAL A 294 1.48 21.23 -4.25
C VAL A 294 2.98 21.17 -3.97
N THR A 295 3.57 22.32 -3.62
CA THR A 295 5.03 22.46 -3.42
C THR A 295 5.44 22.44 -1.96
N ARG A 296 4.47 22.51 -1.04
CA ARG A 296 4.66 22.42 0.40
C ARG A 296 3.70 21.39 0.97
N GLU A 297 4.02 20.91 2.16
CA GLU A 297 3.18 19.97 2.86
C GLU A 297 1.76 20.51 3.00
N VAL A 298 0.77 19.62 2.85
CA VAL A 298 -0.64 20.01 2.85
C VAL A 298 -1.49 18.92 3.49
N ALA A 299 -2.55 19.35 4.16
CA ALA A 299 -3.65 18.53 4.61
C ALA A 299 -4.90 18.96 3.86
N ALA A 300 -5.62 18.02 3.25
CA ALA A 300 -6.69 18.32 2.30
C ALA A 300 -7.88 17.37 2.44
N THR A 301 -9.06 17.92 2.17
CA THR A 301 -10.32 17.17 2.11
C THR A 301 -10.75 17.06 0.65
N SER A 302 -11.30 15.90 0.31
CA SER A 302 -11.97 15.64 -0.96
C SER A 302 -13.11 16.64 -1.15
N ALA A 303 -13.34 17.01 -2.40
CA ALA A 303 -14.41 17.92 -2.75
C ALA A 303 -14.94 17.57 -4.13
N LEU A 304 -16.12 18.09 -4.46
CA LEU A 304 -16.72 17.91 -5.78
C LEU A 304 -15.73 18.29 -6.89
N ARG A 305 -15.36 17.32 -7.73
CA ARG A 305 -14.42 17.47 -8.86
C ARG A 305 -13.03 17.99 -8.47
N ARG A 306 -12.62 17.71 -7.23
CA ARG A 306 -11.24 17.83 -6.79
C ARG A 306 -10.57 16.47 -6.82
N TRP A 307 -9.33 16.43 -7.30
CA TRP A 307 -8.49 15.24 -7.29
C TRP A 307 -7.01 15.63 -7.26
N TRP A 308 -6.15 14.66 -6.98
CA TRP A 308 -4.71 14.84 -6.91
C TRP A 308 -3.99 13.79 -7.75
N ARG A 309 -2.80 14.13 -8.24
CA ARG A 309 -1.88 13.15 -8.81
C ARG A 309 -0.46 13.36 -8.34
N VAL A 310 0.29 12.26 -8.35
CA VAL A 310 1.74 12.25 -8.21
C VAL A 310 2.36 12.10 -9.59
N VAL A 311 3.25 13.02 -9.95
CA VAL A 311 3.81 13.21 -11.30
C VAL A 311 5.29 12.94 -11.28
N SER A 312 5.74 12.11 -12.21
CA SER A 312 7.15 11.80 -12.41
C SER A 312 7.92 13.04 -12.87
N THR A 313 9.14 13.19 -12.35
CA THR A 313 10.13 14.16 -12.87
C THR A 313 11.17 13.50 -13.76
N ALA A 314 11.15 12.17 -13.89
CA ALA A 314 12.17 11.39 -14.57
C ALA A 314 11.67 10.72 -15.85
N GLY A 315 10.41 10.26 -15.88
CA GLY A 315 9.85 9.52 -17.01
C GLY A 315 8.69 10.22 -17.71
N ARG A 316 8.61 10.00 -19.02
CA ARG A 316 7.51 10.42 -19.90
C ARG A 316 7.01 9.23 -20.71
N ASN A 317 5.77 9.30 -21.17
CA ASN A 317 5.22 8.35 -22.14
C ASN A 317 5.69 8.68 -23.58
N GLY A 318 5.19 7.94 -24.57
CA GLY A 318 5.50 8.16 -25.99
C GLY A 318 5.18 9.57 -26.47
N ASP A 319 4.09 10.16 -25.97
CA ASP A 319 3.59 11.49 -26.35
C ASP A 319 4.28 12.63 -25.57
N GLN A 320 5.34 12.32 -24.85
CA GLN A 320 6.08 13.26 -24.01
C GLN A 320 5.26 13.83 -22.84
N HIS A 321 4.16 13.20 -22.43
CA HIS A 321 3.48 13.54 -21.18
C HIS A 321 4.21 12.91 -19.99
N PRO A 322 4.38 13.62 -18.86
CA PRO A 322 5.01 13.07 -17.68
C PRO A 322 4.13 11.95 -17.09
N ARG A 323 4.73 10.79 -16.81
CA ARG A 323 3.99 9.65 -16.24
C ARG A 323 3.48 10.02 -14.84
N SER A 324 2.25 9.65 -14.52
CA SER A 324 1.65 10.01 -13.23
C SER A 324 0.63 8.97 -12.76
N TRP A 325 0.31 9.01 -11.47
CA TRP A 325 -0.80 8.26 -10.89
C TRP A 325 -1.74 9.22 -10.16
N GLU A 326 -3.02 9.13 -10.48
CA GLU A 326 -4.12 9.88 -9.91
C GLU A 326 -4.67 9.15 -8.67
N LEU A 327 -4.84 9.89 -7.58
CA LEU A 327 -5.56 9.41 -6.40
C LEU A 327 -7.07 9.49 -6.69
N VAL A 328 -7.70 8.33 -6.79
CA VAL A 328 -9.15 8.18 -6.83
C VAL A 328 -9.61 7.78 -5.44
N GLN A 329 -9.97 8.80 -4.66
CA GLN A 329 -10.58 8.61 -3.36
C GLN A 329 -11.99 8.04 -3.56
N GLN A 330 -12.27 6.89 -2.94
CA GLN A 330 -13.65 6.40 -2.88
C GLN A 330 -14.47 7.24 -1.88
N HIS A 331 -15.74 6.90 -1.68
CA HIS A 331 -16.50 7.54 -0.61
C HIS A 331 -15.77 7.36 0.74
N SER A 332 -15.56 8.45 1.46
CA SER A 332 -14.90 8.50 2.76
C SER A 332 -15.80 9.31 3.68
N ASP A 333 -16.12 8.73 4.83
CA ASP A 333 -16.80 9.40 5.94
C ASP A 333 -15.75 9.60 7.04
N HIS A 334 -14.94 10.65 6.92
CA HIS A 334 -13.81 10.84 7.83
C HIS A 334 -14.30 11.29 9.21
N TYR A 335 -13.71 10.70 10.25
CA TYR A 335 -13.95 11.15 11.62
C TYR A 335 -13.32 12.53 11.83
N ASP A 336 -14.09 13.55 12.20
CA ASP A 336 -13.59 14.94 12.30
C ASP A 336 -13.23 15.40 13.71
N ALA A 337 -13.37 14.53 14.73
CA ALA A 337 -13.09 14.90 16.11
C ALA A 337 -11.59 14.94 16.46
N HIS A 338 -10.73 14.24 15.70
CA HIS A 338 -9.28 14.40 15.80
C HIS A 338 -8.70 15.18 14.63
N ALA A 339 -7.69 16.01 14.91
CA ALA A 339 -7.03 16.80 13.87
C ALA A 339 -6.46 15.92 12.75
N TYR A 340 -5.82 14.79 13.09
CA TYR A 340 -5.24 13.86 12.10
C TYR A 340 -6.28 13.08 11.29
N THR A 341 -7.48 12.83 11.83
CA THR A 341 -8.56 12.14 11.10
C THR A 341 -9.43 13.09 10.28
N SER A 342 -9.40 14.40 10.56
CA SER A 342 -10.29 15.42 9.95
C SER A 342 -10.06 15.73 8.45
N LYS A 343 -9.20 14.98 7.77
CA LYS A 343 -8.79 15.19 6.37
C LYS A 343 -8.68 13.85 5.66
N ASP A 344 -8.94 13.83 4.36
CA ASP A 344 -8.85 12.62 3.53
C ASP A 344 -7.42 12.38 3.01
N LEU A 345 -6.62 13.45 2.93
CA LEU A 345 -5.28 13.42 2.34
C LEU A 345 -4.31 14.29 3.13
N TYR A 346 -3.12 13.76 3.37
CA TYR A 346 -1.95 14.53 3.76
C TYR A 346 -0.81 14.27 2.77
N VAL A 347 -0.02 15.29 2.49
CA VAL A 347 1.23 15.15 1.74
C VAL A 347 2.33 15.75 2.59
N THR A 348 3.26 14.92 3.04
CA THR A 348 4.41 15.35 3.85
C THR A 348 5.71 15.23 3.07
N GLN A 349 6.74 15.96 3.47
CA GLN A 349 8.09 15.73 2.99
C GLN A 349 8.61 14.43 3.61
N TYR A 350 9.20 13.54 2.82
CA TYR A 350 9.74 12.28 3.33
C TYR A 350 10.70 12.52 4.50
N ARG A 351 10.35 11.90 5.63
CA ARG A 351 11.21 11.68 6.79
C ARG A 351 11.18 10.19 7.13
N ALA A 352 12.34 9.63 7.43
CA ALA A 352 12.46 8.19 7.71
C ALA A 352 11.72 7.78 9.00
N CYS A 353 11.59 8.68 9.98
CA CYS A 353 10.92 8.39 11.26
C CYS A 353 9.40 8.61 11.24
N GLU A 354 8.85 9.22 10.19
CA GLU A 354 7.41 9.45 10.02
C GLU A 354 6.80 8.21 9.39
N GLN A 355 6.33 7.28 10.24
CA GLN A 355 5.91 5.94 9.84
C GLN A 355 4.42 5.66 10.07
N LEU A 356 3.82 6.19 11.14
CA LEU A 356 2.42 5.97 11.51
C LEU A 356 1.63 7.29 11.51
N ALA A 357 0.38 7.29 11.07
CA ALA A 357 -0.41 8.53 10.96
C ALA A 357 -0.79 9.15 12.33
N SER A 358 -0.83 8.33 13.38
CA SER A 358 -0.95 8.72 14.79
C SER A 358 -0.12 7.76 15.65
N GLY A 359 0.10 8.11 16.92
CA GLY A 359 0.85 7.26 17.85
C GLY A 359 2.29 6.94 17.42
N ASN A 360 2.88 7.74 16.51
CA ASN A 360 4.22 7.50 15.99
C ASN A 360 5.28 7.75 17.08
N SER A 361 5.79 6.66 17.65
CA SER A 361 6.71 6.68 18.79
C SER A 361 8.19 6.57 18.41
N ASP A 362 8.54 6.76 17.12
CA ASP A 362 9.94 6.74 16.68
C ASP A 362 10.72 7.89 17.38
N PRO A 363 11.76 7.58 18.18
CA PRO A 363 12.53 8.59 18.90
C PRO A 363 13.17 9.65 18.00
N ALA A 364 13.47 9.32 16.74
CA ALA A 364 14.02 10.27 15.77
C ALA A 364 13.02 11.37 15.36
N CYS A 365 11.72 11.18 15.67
CA CYS A 365 10.64 12.13 15.42
C CYS A 365 10.12 12.83 16.69
N ALA A 366 10.75 12.63 17.86
CA ALA A 366 10.22 13.11 19.15
C ALA A 366 9.89 14.61 19.21
N GLY A 367 10.61 15.45 18.45
CA GLY A 367 10.38 16.91 18.40
C GLY A 367 9.36 17.38 17.36
N ARG A 368 8.80 16.48 16.54
CA ARG A 368 7.88 16.81 15.42
C ARG A 368 6.42 16.48 15.73
N GLY A 369 6.14 15.94 16.91
CA GLY A 369 4.84 15.37 17.24
C GLY A 369 4.69 13.93 16.74
N THR A 370 3.58 13.30 17.13
CA THR A 370 3.34 11.85 16.97
C THR A 370 2.28 11.53 15.91
N SER A 371 1.81 12.51 15.15
CA SER A 371 0.72 12.37 14.18
C SER A 371 0.90 13.24 12.95
N VAL A 372 0.28 12.83 11.84
CA VAL A 372 0.48 13.42 10.51
C VAL A 372 0.04 14.88 10.41
N ASP A 373 -0.98 15.30 11.17
CA ASP A 373 -1.41 16.71 11.25
C ASP A 373 -0.32 17.63 11.81
N ARG A 374 0.57 17.10 12.66
CA ARG A 374 1.70 17.86 13.24
C ARG A 374 2.87 17.98 12.28
N TRP A 375 3.01 17.03 11.37
CA TRP A 375 4.09 17.01 10.39
C TRP A 375 3.83 17.90 9.20
N VAL A 376 2.56 18.20 8.89
CA VAL A 376 2.20 19.23 7.91
C VAL A 376 2.47 20.62 8.49
N ASP A 377 3.75 20.98 8.53
CA ASP A 377 4.25 22.24 9.10
C ASP A 377 4.60 23.29 8.02
N GLY A 378 4.44 22.91 6.74
CA GLY A 378 4.69 23.76 5.59
C GLY A 378 6.08 23.58 4.97
N GLU A 379 6.77 22.48 5.30
CA GLU A 379 8.03 22.09 4.67
C GLU A 379 7.88 22.02 3.14
N THR A 380 8.97 22.29 2.41
CA THR A 380 8.96 22.18 0.94
C THR A 380 9.07 20.73 0.50
N LEU A 381 8.22 20.32 -0.44
CA LEU A 381 8.19 18.97 -0.97
C LEU A 381 9.25 18.79 -2.07
N SER A 382 10.25 17.96 -1.78
CA SER A 382 11.28 17.48 -2.71
C SER A 382 11.26 15.96 -2.87
N HIS A 383 10.69 15.24 -1.90
CA HIS A 383 10.35 13.82 -1.94
C HIS A 383 9.03 13.65 -1.20
N PRO A 384 7.88 13.82 -1.88
CA PRO A 384 6.58 13.79 -1.24
C PRO A 384 6.18 12.36 -0.83
N VAL A 385 5.61 12.23 0.37
CA VAL A 385 4.92 11.04 0.86
C VAL A 385 3.44 11.35 0.96
N MET A 386 2.61 10.49 0.38
CA MET A 386 1.16 10.64 0.42
C MET A 386 0.57 9.78 1.52
N TRP A 387 -0.25 10.39 2.38
CA TRP A 387 -1.01 9.71 3.42
C TRP A 387 -2.49 9.80 3.07
N VAL A 388 -3.11 8.66 2.78
CA VAL A 388 -4.52 8.61 2.41
C VAL A 388 -5.32 8.11 3.60
N ASN A 389 -6.28 8.90 4.06
CA ASN A 389 -7.24 8.52 5.10
C ASN A 389 -8.56 8.13 4.42
N VAL A 390 -9.08 6.95 4.75
CA VAL A 390 -10.40 6.51 4.32
C VAL A 390 -11.21 6.22 5.57
N GLY A 391 -12.22 7.03 5.84
CA GLY A 391 -13.11 6.86 6.98
C GLY A 391 -14.36 6.07 6.62
N PHE A 392 -14.87 5.31 7.60
CA PHE A 392 -16.11 4.55 7.53
C PHE A 392 -16.81 4.61 8.88
N HIS A 393 -17.99 5.23 8.95
CA HIS A 393 -18.85 5.15 10.13
C HIS A 393 -19.67 3.88 10.10
N HIS A 394 -19.33 2.95 10.99
CA HIS A 394 -20.03 1.70 11.14
C HIS A 394 -21.17 1.87 12.14
N ILE A 395 -22.39 2.03 11.61
CA ILE A 395 -23.62 1.84 12.35
C ILE A 395 -24.03 0.37 12.14
N PRO A 396 -23.85 -0.50 13.16
CA PRO A 396 -24.09 -1.93 12.97
C PRO A 396 -25.54 -2.21 12.58
N ARG A 397 -25.78 -3.36 11.94
CA ARG A 397 -27.12 -3.86 11.62
C ARG A 397 -27.25 -5.33 12.01
N ASP A 398 -28.47 -5.86 11.96
CA ASP A 398 -28.73 -7.26 12.32
C ASP A 398 -27.91 -8.24 11.48
N GLU A 399 -27.64 -7.92 10.21
CA GLU A 399 -26.83 -8.73 9.31
C GLU A 399 -25.35 -8.77 9.69
N ASP A 400 -24.89 -7.91 10.59
CA ASP A 400 -23.49 -7.85 11.06
C ASP A 400 -23.26 -8.75 12.30
N GLN A 401 -24.29 -9.47 12.75
CA GLN A 401 -24.13 -10.52 13.75
C GLN A 401 -23.25 -11.66 13.24
N SER A 402 -22.67 -12.43 14.17
CA SER A 402 -21.63 -13.41 13.89
C SER A 402 -21.98 -14.44 12.79
N PRO A 403 -21.12 -14.61 11.76
CA PRO A 403 -19.98 -13.75 11.41
C PRO A 403 -20.42 -12.50 10.64
N MET A 404 -19.81 -11.35 10.97
CA MET A 404 -20.04 -10.09 10.27
C MET A 404 -19.62 -10.19 8.79
N PRO A 405 -20.42 -9.73 7.82
CA PRO A 405 -20.01 -9.62 6.43
C PRO A 405 -18.85 -8.63 6.25
N LEU A 406 -18.01 -8.85 5.23
CA LEU A 406 -16.90 -7.94 4.92
C LEU A 406 -17.41 -6.55 4.51
N HIS A 407 -16.98 -5.53 5.23
CA HIS A 407 -17.13 -4.13 4.88
C HIS A 407 -15.82 -3.59 4.32
N TRP A 408 -15.81 -3.26 3.02
CA TRP A 408 -14.60 -2.78 2.34
C TRP A 408 -14.55 -1.26 2.30
N GLN A 409 -13.39 -0.70 2.68
CA GLN A 409 -13.05 0.70 2.48
C GLN A 409 -11.65 0.81 1.86
N GLY A 410 -11.44 1.80 0.99
CA GLY A 410 -10.17 1.96 0.30
C GLY A 410 -10.14 3.10 -0.71
N PHE A 411 -9.12 3.08 -1.56
CA PHE A 411 -8.91 4.04 -2.64
C PHE A 411 -8.20 3.37 -3.82
N GLN A 412 -8.10 4.07 -4.94
CA GLN A 412 -7.31 3.63 -6.08
C GLN A 412 -6.25 4.67 -6.46
N LEU A 413 -5.13 4.16 -6.99
CA LEU A 413 -4.18 4.95 -7.78
C LEU A 413 -4.38 4.55 -9.25
N SER A 414 -4.94 5.45 -10.05
CA SER A 414 -5.19 5.21 -11.47
C SER A 414 -4.03 5.76 -12.31
N PRO A 415 -3.51 4.99 -13.27
CA PRO A 415 -2.43 5.45 -14.14
C PRO A 415 -2.93 6.60 -15.02
N ARG A 416 -2.16 7.68 -15.09
CA ARG A 416 -2.48 8.87 -15.88
C ARG A 416 -1.26 9.30 -16.65
N ASP A 417 -1.38 9.30 -17.97
CA ASP A 417 -0.27 9.58 -18.88
C ASP A 417 0.91 8.59 -18.71
N VAL A 418 0.65 7.38 -18.17
CA VAL A 418 1.68 6.36 -17.99
C VAL A 418 2.12 5.83 -19.35
N THR A 419 1.19 5.38 -20.18
CA THR A 419 1.43 5.03 -21.60
C THR A 419 0.74 6.07 -22.50
N ALA A 420 1.08 6.08 -23.80
CA ALA A 420 0.47 7.01 -24.77
C ALA A 420 -1.02 6.69 -25.00
N MET A 421 -1.31 5.41 -25.16
CA MET A 421 -2.68 4.86 -25.17
C MET A 421 -2.85 3.88 -24.02
N SER A 422 -4.09 3.43 -23.77
CA SER A 422 -4.32 2.32 -22.83
C SER A 422 -3.35 1.16 -23.15
N PRO A 423 -2.66 0.60 -22.13
CA PRO A 423 -1.70 -0.50 -22.35
C PRO A 423 -2.37 -1.78 -22.86
N LEU A 424 -3.71 -1.85 -22.77
CA LEU A 424 -4.54 -2.96 -23.25
C LEU A 424 -5.12 -2.71 -24.65
N THR A 425 -4.83 -1.56 -25.27
CA THR A 425 -5.32 -1.23 -26.62
C THR A 425 -4.96 -2.35 -27.62
N PRO A 426 -5.94 -2.92 -28.33
CA PRO A 426 -5.67 -3.97 -29.32
C PRO A 426 -4.84 -3.41 -30.47
N ASP A 427 -3.99 -4.24 -31.07
CA ASP A 427 -3.04 -3.79 -32.10
C ASP A 427 -3.73 -3.12 -33.29
N ALA A 428 -4.95 -3.56 -33.63
CA ALA A 428 -5.75 -2.99 -34.70
C ALA A 428 -6.25 -1.54 -34.45
N LEU A 429 -6.19 -1.05 -33.20
CA LEU A 429 -6.56 0.33 -32.82
C LEU A 429 -5.34 1.15 -32.37
N SER A 430 -4.11 0.65 -32.58
CA SER A 430 -2.89 1.32 -32.10
C SER A 430 -2.59 2.66 -32.79
N GLY A 431 -3.28 2.98 -33.89
CA GLY A 431 -3.19 4.28 -34.57
C GLY A 431 -4.29 5.26 -34.20
N ASP A 432 -5.26 4.88 -33.35
CA ASP A 432 -6.35 5.77 -32.91
C ASP A 432 -5.95 6.56 -31.66
N ASP A 433 -4.86 7.33 -31.76
CA ASP A 433 -4.14 7.95 -30.64
C ASP A 433 -4.53 9.42 -30.36
N GLY A 434 -5.70 9.84 -30.83
CA GLY A 434 -6.22 11.19 -30.61
C GLY A 434 -5.74 12.23 -31.62
N GLN A 435 -4.93 11.85 -32.62
CA GLN A 435 -4.84 12.63 -33.86
C GLN A 435 -6.15 12.43 -34.62
N GLY A 436 -7.03 13.43 -34.54
CA GLY A 436 -8.35 13.37 -35.15
C GLY A 436 -8.29 12.91 -36.61
N HIS A 437 -9.11 11.92 -36.95
CA HIS A 437 -9.49 11.58 -38.33
C HIS A 437 -10.14 12.77 -39.01
#